data_AF-A0AAU9TTG7-F1
#
_entry.id   AF-A0AAU9TTG7-F1
#
_cell.length_a   1.000
_cell.length_b   1.000
_cell.length_c   1.000
_cell.angle_alpha   90.00
_cell.angle_beta   90.00
_cell.angle_gamma   90.00
#
_symmetry.space_group_name_H-M   'P 1'
#
loop_
_entity.id
_entity.type
_entity.pdbx_description
1 polymer ?
#
loop_
_entity_poly.entity_id
_entity_poly.type
_entity_poly.pdbx_seq_one_letter_code
_entity_poly.pdbx_strand_id
1 'polypeptide(L)'
;MSRLGVPGHLYTQKLWLEMWKKDQDTKGKWYGSIQESLPARPWYHRIQDATRDFITIINRLRFGHNTAPSHLARLGIIANKTCSHCNSSDGTVEHIIFDCQKFLIDRLVLASELSDVENKCDLLSRPPPLKQLLQDEHTYKHIYKYIKNTIKTI
;
A
#
# COMPACT_ATOMS: atom_id res chain seq x y z
N MET A 1 -6.52 -43.24 -25.76
CA MET A 1 -6.53 -41.77 -25.73
C MET A 1 -6.97 -41.30 -24.35
N SER A 2 -5.99 -41.04 -23.49
CA SER A 2 -6.21 -40.76 -22.07
C SER A 2 -6.64 -39.30 -21.89
N ARG A 3 -7.87 -39.07 -21.41
CA ARG A 3 -8.31 -37.75 -20.96
C ARG A 3 -7.65 -37.47 -19.61
N LEU A 4 -6.60 -36.67 -19.61
CA LEU A 4 -6.09 -36.05 -18.39
C LEU A 4 -7.14 -35.04 -17.92
N GLY A 5 -8.04 -35.50 -17.04
CA GLY A 5 -9.00 -34.64 -16.36
C GLY A 5 -8.25 -33.68 -15.45
N VAL A 6 -8.50 -32.38 -15.62
CA VAL A 6 -7.91 -31.35 -14.76
C VAL A 6 -8.43 -31.57 -13.32
N PRO A 7 -7.54 -31.72 -12.32
CA PRO A 7 -7.93 -31.87 -10.92
C PRO A 7 -8.91 -30.78 -10.47
N GLY A 8 -10.00 -31.15 -9.80
CA GLY A 8 -11.08 -30.22 -9.41
C GLY A 8 -10.63 -28.97 -8.64
N HIS A 9 -9.52 -29.03 -7.89
CA HIS A 9 -8.96 -27.86 -7.19
C HIS A 9 -8.38 -26.79 -8.15
N LEU A 10 -7.87 -27.19 -9.31
CA LEU A 10 -7.34 -26.27 -10.33
C LEU A 10 -8.48 -25.55 -11.05
N TYR A 11 -9.62 -26.22 -11.23
CA TYR A 11 -10.84 -25.61 -11.78
C TYR A 11 -11.37 -24.50 -10.86
N THR A 12 -11.40 -24.75 -9.54
CA THR A 12 -11.80 -23.73 -8.57
C THR A 12 -10.84 -22.54 -8.56
N GLN A 13 -9.52 -22.76 -8.57
CA GLN A 13 -8.55 -21.65 -8.52
C GLN A 13 -8.66 -20.73 -9.76
N LYS A 14 -8.88 -21.31 -10.94
CA LYS A 14 -9.08 -20.55 -12.17
C LYS A 14 -10.34 -19.68 -12.11
N LEU A 15 -11.46 -20.27 -11.67
CA LEU A 15 -12.72 -19.55 -11.51
C LEU A 15 -12.59 -18.39 -10.51
N TRP A 16 -11.92 -18.62 -9.38
CA TRP A 16 -11.65 -17.58 -8.38
C TRP A 16 -10.81 -16.42 -8.94
N LEU A 17 -9.78 -16.71 -9.76
CA LEU A 17 -8.97 -15.67 -10.38
C LEU A 17 -9.76 -14.88 -11.44
N GLU A 18 -10.63 -15.53 -12.20
CA GLU A 18 -11.51 -14.86 -13.17
C GLU A 18 -12.51 -13.93 -12.47
N MET A 19 -13.14 -14.40 -11.40
CA MET A 19 -14.03 -13.57 -10.57
C MET A 19 -13.29 -12.39 -9.95
N TRP A 20 -12.09 -12.64 -9.41
CA TRP A 20 -11.22 -11.61 -8.85
C TRP A 20 -10.93 -10.50 -9.87
N LYS A 21 -10.47 -10.85 -11.07
CA LYS A 21 -10.17 -9.89 -12.14
C LYS A 21 -11.42 -9.11 -12.56
N LYS A 22 -12.57 -9.77 -12.67
CA LYS A 22 -13.84 -9.11 -13.01
C LYS A 22 -14.29 -8.13 -11.92
N ASP A 23 -14.14 -8.48 -10.65
CA ASP A 23 -14.52 -7.59 -9.55
C ASP A 23 -13.65 -6.33 -9.53
N GLN A 24 -12.36 -6.45 -9.85
CA GLN A 24 -11.43 -5.31 -9.91
C GLN A 24 -11.87 -4.20 -10.88
N ASP A 25 -12.67 -4.51 -11.91
CA ASP A 25 -13.17 -3.51 -12.86
C ASP A 25 -14.17 -2.53 -12.22
N THR A 26 -14.79 -2.91 -11.10
CA THR A 26 -15.85 -2.12 -10.45
C THR A 26 -15.58 -1.84 -8.98
N LYS A 27 -14.98 -2.78 -8.24
CA LYS A 27 -14.77 -2.75 -6.80
C LYS A 27 -13.31 -3.04 -6.47
N GLY A 28 -12.82 -2.47 -5.38
CA GLY A 28 -11.47 -2.79 -4.89
C GLY A 28 -10.35 -2.44 -5.88
N LYS A 29 -10.59 -1.55 -6.86
CA LYS A 29 -9.61 -1.13 -7.89
C LYS A 29 -8.23 -0.86 -7.33
N TRP A 30 -8.17 -0.13 -6.22
CA TRP A 30 -6.92 0.17 -5.53
C TRP A 30 -6.18 -1.09 -5.08
N TYR A 31 -6.85 -1.93 -4.29
CA TYR A 31 -6.25 -3.17 -3.79
C TYR A 31 -5.90 -4.13 -4.93
N GLY A 32 -6.74 -4.20 -5.97
CA GLY A 32 -6.46 -5.00 -7.14
C GLY A 32 -5.26 -4.52 -7.96
N SER A 33 -5.01 -3.22 -7.96
CA SER A 33 -3.82 -2.64 -8.57
C SER A 33 -2.52 -2.96 -7.81
N ILE A 34 -2.63 -3.33 -6.52
CA ILE A 34 -1.53 -3.76 -5.66
C ILE A 34 -1.39 -5.29 -5.68
N GLN A 35 -2.51 -6.00 -5.72
CA GLN A 35 -2.57 -7.45 -5.64
C GLN A 35 -3.22 -8.02 -6.91
N GLU A 36 -2.39 -8.36 -7.89
CA GLU A 36 -2.85 -8.86 -9.17
C GLU A 36 -3.47 -10.27 -9.07
N SER A 37 -2.97 -11.09 -8.13
CA SER A 37 -3.42 -12.48 -7.94
C SER A 37 -3.79 -12.77 -6.49
N LEU A 38 -4.64 -13.78 -6.28
CA LEU A 38 -5.02 -14.24 -4.94
C LEU A 38 -3.98 -15.22 -4.39
N PRO A 39 -3.14 -14.82 -3.41
CA PRO A 39 -2.15 -15.72 -2.84
C PRO A 39 -2.82 -16.75 -1.92
N ALA A 40 -2.26 -17.95 -1.85
CA ALA A 40 -2.74 -19.01 -0.95
C ALA A 40 -2.51 -18.70 0.54
N ARG A 41 -1.61 -17.75 0.85
CA ARG A 41 -1.27 -17.33 2.21
C ARG A 41 -1.27 -15.79 2.31
N PRO A 42 -1.52 -15.22 3.49
CA PRO A 42 -1.38 -13.78 3.71
C PRO A 42 0.04 -13.30 3.42
N TRP A 43 0.17 -12.02 3.01
CA TRP A 43 1.46 -11.40 2.69
C TRP A 43 2.46 -11.43 3.87
N TYR A 44 1.97 -11.37 5.10
CA TYR A 44 2.82 -11.38 6.30
C TYR A 44 3.22 -12.80 6.73
N HIS A 45 2.83 -13.86 6.01
CA HIS A 45 3.07 -15.24 6.44
C HIS A 45 4.57 -15.57 6.62
N ARG A 46 5.46 -14.94 5.85
CA ARG A 46 6.92 -15.13 5.95
C ARG A 46 7.62 -14.11 6.84
N ILE A 47 6.90 -13.15 7.41
CA ILE A 47 7.48 -12.10 8.23
C ILE A 47 7.36 -12.51 9.70
N GLN A 48 8.44 -13.06 10.25
CA GLN A 48 8.45 -13.64 11.60
C GLN A 48 8.09 -12.62 12.70
N ASP A 49 8.58 -11.38 12.59
CA ASP A 49 8.38 -10.33 13.60
C ASP A 49 7.22 -9.36 13.26
N ALA A 50 6.24 -9.80 12.47
CA ALA A 50 5.11 -8.97 12.10
C ALA A 50 4.16 -8.75 13.30
N THR A 51 4.19 -7.54 13.87
CA THR A 51 3.24 -7.16 14.93
C THR A 51 1.84 -6.92 14.37
N ARG A 52 0.80 -7.02 15.23
CA ARG A 52 -0.58 -6.68 14.85
C ARG A 52 -0.70 -5.23 14.33
N ASP A 53 0.02 -4.29 14.95
CA ASP A 53 0.04 -2.89 14.53
C ASP A 53 0.61 -2.75 13.11
N PHE A 54 1.76 -3.39 12.86
CA PHE A 54 2.38 -3.44 11.53
C PHE A 54 1.43 -3.98 10.47
N ILE A 55 0.82 -5.15 10.73
CA ILE A 55 -0.12 -5.78 9.80
C ILE A 55 -1.33 -4.88 9.54
N THR A 56 -1.84 -4.21 10.59
CA THR A 56 -3.01 -3.33 10.50
C THR A 56 -2.72 -2.11 9.62
N ILE A 57 -1.59 -1.43 9.84
CA ILE A 57 -1.20 -0.24 9.07
C ILE A 57 -1.00 -0.61 7.59
N ILE A 58 -0.26 -1.69 7.31
CA ILE A 58 -0.02 -2.12 5.94
C ILE A 58 -1.33 -2.54 5.26
N ASN A 59 -2.22 -3.28 5.93
CA ASN A 59 -3.51 -3.65 5.35
C ASN A 59 -4.37 -2.41 5.04
N ARG A 60 -4.40 -1.41 5.94
CA ARG A 60 -5.10 -0.14 5.72
C ARG A 60 -4.62 0.56 4.44
N LEU A 61 -3.31 0.67 4.28
CA LEU A 61 -2.69 1.19 3.05
C LEU A 61 -3.06 0.35 1.82
N ARG A 62 -2.95 -0.98 1.90
CA ARG A 62 -3.27 -1.89 0.78
C ARG A 62 -4.73 -1.81 0.36
N PHE A 63 -5.65 -1.60 1.29
CA PHE A 63 -7.07 -1.40 0.98
C PHE A 63 -7.44 0.06 0.65
N GLY A 64 -6.50 1.00 0.76
CA GLY A 64 -6.76 2.42 0.53
C GLY A 64 -7.66 3.03 1.61
N HIS A 65 -7.74 2.37 2.76
CA HIS A 65 -8.48 2.81 3.94
C HIS A 65 -7.52 3.58 4.83
N ASN A 66 -7.71 4.88 4.94
CA ASN A 66 -6.82 5.74 5.72
C ASN A 66 -7.60 6.89 6.34
N THR A 67 -7.05 7.46 7.41
CA THR A 67 -7.58 8.64 8.07
C THR A 67 -7.01 9.95 7.52
N ALA A 68 -6.53 9.98 6.27
CA ALA A 68 -5.97 11.19 5.69
C ALA A 68 -7.10 12.22 5.44
N PRO A 69 -6.85 13.53 5.61
CA PRO A 69 -7.88 14.57 5.48
C PRO A 69 -8.72 14.49 4.21
N SER A 70 -8.10 14.19 3.06
CA SER A 70 -8.84 14.06 1.80
C SER A 70 -9.79 12.87 1.77
N HIS A 71 -9.42 11.76 2.42
CA HIS A 71 -10.29 10.60 2.55
C HIS A 71 -11.46 10.89 3.49
N LEU A 72 -11.19 11.50 4.65
CA LEU A 72 -12.23 11.86 5.63
C LEU A 72 -13.22 12.89 5.07
N ALA A 73 -12.73 13.87 4.30
CA ALA A 73 -13.57 14.87 3.65
C ALA A 73 -14.48 14.25 2.58
N ARG A 74 -13.96 13.30 1.79
CA ARG A 74 -14.75 12.54 0.83
C ARG A 74 -15.86 11.70 1.50
N LEU A 75 -15.64 11.26 2.74
CA LEU A 75 -16.66 10.56 3.53
C LEU A 75 -17.63 11.51 4.25
N GLY A 76 -17.44 12.83 4.16
CA GLY A 76 -18.27 13.82 4.86
C GLY A 76 -18.01 13.91 6.37
N ILE A 77 -16.92 13.31 6.87
CA ILE A 77 -16.58 13.33 8.31
C ILE A 77 -15.99 14.69 8.72
N ILE A 78 -15.20 15.30 7.83
CA ILE A 78 -14.63 16.63 8.02
C ILE A 78 -14.93 17.51 6.79
N ALA A 79 -14.99 18.83 6.98
CA ALA A 79 -15.23 19.75 5.87
C ALA A 79 -13.96 20.04 5.06
N ASN A 80 -12.80 20.05 5.72
CA ASN A 80 -11.53 20.48 5.12
C ASN A 80 -10.66 19.27 4.73
N LYS A 81 -10.35 19.16 3.43
CA LYS A 81 -9.48 18.11 2.88
C LYS A 81 -8.00 18.44 2.92
N THR A 82 -7.61 19.64 3.34
CA THR A 82 -6.23 20.11 3.37
C THR A 82 -5.39 19.33 4.39
N CYS A 83 -4.13 19.12 4.07
CA CYS A 83 -3.15 18.50 4.95
C CYS A 83 -2.99 19.28 6.26
N SER A 84 -3.28 18.65 7.39
CA SER A 84 -3.16 19.23 8.74
C SER A 84 -1.73 19.56 9.16
N HIS A 85 -0.72 19.07 8.43
CA HIS A 85 0.69 19.26 8.76
C HIS A 85 1.35 20.43 8.02
N CYS A 86 0.99 20.67 6.76
CA CYS A 86 1.59 21.75 5.96
C CYS A 86 0.60 22.80 5.46
N ASN A 87 -0.71 22.54 5.55
CA ASN A 87 -1.79 23.45 5.12
C ASN A 87 -1.71 23.96 3.68
N SER A 88 -0.92 23.32 2.81
CA SER A 88 -0.64 23.82 1.45
C SER A 88 -1.33 23.07 0.31
N SER A 89 -1.82 21.85 0.57
CA SER A 89 -2.47 20.99 -0.43
C SER A 89 -3.37 19.96 0.23
N ASP A 90 -4.13 19.20 -0.56
CA ASP A 90 -4.99 18.12 -0.06
C ASP A 90 -4.17 17.08 0.71
N GLY A 91 -4.62 16.74 1.92
CA GLY A 91 -4.00 15.75 2.78
C GLY A 91 -4.33 14.33 2.32
N THR A 92 -3.78 13.91 1.18
CA THR A 92 -3.77 12.50 0.75
C THR A 92 -2.62 11.76 1.44
N VAL A 93 -2.68 10.43 1.50
CA VAL A 93 -1.56 9.61 2.01
C VAL A 93 -0.31 9.83 1.15
N GLU A 94 -0.47 9.91 -0.17
CA GLU A 94 0.64 10.18 -1.09
C GLU A 94 1.26 11.55 -0.81
N HIS A 95 0.45 12.58 -0.57
CA HIS A 95 0.96 13.89 -0.17
C HIS A 95 1.74 13.78 1.13
N ILE A 96 1.16 13.17 2.17
CA ILE A 96 1.78 13.05 3.48
C ILE A 96 3.14 12.36 3.39
N ILE A 97 3.22 11.23 2.66
CA ILE A 97 4.45 10.43 2.56
C ILE A 97 5.48 11.06 1.61
N PHE A 98 5.03 11.59 0.46
CA PHE A 98 5.94 11.92 -0.64
C PHE A 98 6.07 13.38 -0.98
N ASP A 99 5.16 14.25 -0.52
CA ASP A 99 5.14 15.67 -0.92
C ASP A 99 5.18 16.63 0.28
N CYS A 100 4.73 16.21 1.48
CA CYS A 100 4.55 17.09 2.63
C CYS A 100 5.88 17.66 3.14
N GLN A 101 6.02 18.99 3.08
CA GLN A 101 7.23 19.69 3.53
C GLN A 101 7.53 19.48 5.02
N LYS A 102 6.52 19.17 5.85
CA LYS A 102 6.70 18.90 7.28
C LYS A 102 7.59 17.69 7.55
N PHE A 103 7.59 16.71 6.64
CA PHE A 103 8.28 15.43 6.80
C PHE A 103 9.44 15.27 5.81
N LEU A 104 10.10 16.37 5.43
CA LEU A 104 11.22 16.33 4.48
C LEU A 104 12.35 15.42 4.96
N ILE A 105 12.78 15.55 6.23
CA ILE A 105 13.87 14.74 6.78
C ILE A 105 13.48 13.26 6.85
N ASP A 106 12.29 12.93 7.37
CA ASP A 106 11.81 11.55 7.42
C ASP A 106 11.71 10.90 6.03
N ARG A 107 11.35 11.69 5.02
CA ARG A 107 11.27 11.22 3.63
C ARG A 107 12.65 10.99 3.01
N LEU A 108 13.65 11.81 3.35
CA LEU A 108 15.04 11.55 2.93
C LEU A 108 15.56 10.25 3.55
N VAL A 109 15.23 9.98 4.82
CA VAL A 109 15.55 8.71 5.48
C VAL A 109 14.84 7.55 4.77
N LEU A 110 13.54 7.68 4.49
CA LEU A 110 12.79 6.67 3.74
C LEU A 110 13.40 6.41 2.36
N ALA A 111 13.77 7.47 1.62
CA ALA A 111 14.38 7.33 0.30
C ALA A 111 15.73 6.60 0.37
N SER A 112 16.57 6.91 1.36
CA SER A 112 17.84 6.22 1.61
C SER A 112 17.62 4.74 1.94
N GLU A 113 16.64 4.43 2.78
CA GLU A 113 16.34 3.05 3.16
C GLU A 113 15.78 2.24 1.98
N LEU A 114 14.99 2.86 1.10
CA LEU A 114 14.46 2.21 -0.11
C LEU A 114 15.53 2.06 -1.21
N SER A 115 16.50 2.98 -1.31
CA SER A 115 17.56 2.90 -2.32
C SER A 115 18.51 1.73 -2.09
N ASP A 116 18.71 1.32 -0.83
CA ASP A 116 19.48 0.13 -0.47
C ASP A 116 18.79 -1.16 -0.93
N VAL A 117 17.48 -1.13 -1.19
CA VAL A 117 16.68 -2.27 -1.66
C VAL A 117 16.72 -2.40 -3.19
N GLU A 118 16.75 -1.29 -3.93
CA GLU A 118 16.63 -1.29 -5.41
C GLU A 118 17.93 -1.00 -6.19
N ASN A 119 19.08 -0.82 -5.54
CA ASN A 119 20.37 -0.53 -6.19
C ASN A 119 20.34 0.70 -7.14
N LYS A 120 19.37 1.61 -6.94
CA LYS A 120 19.22 2.85 -7.69
C LYS A 120 18.59 3.91 -6.80
N CYS A 121 19.37 4.90 -6.37
CA CYS A 121 18.87 6.27 -6.42
C CYS A 121 19.98 7.31 -6.37
N ASP A 122 19.91 8.18 -7.38
CA ASP A 122 20.29 9.57 -7.26
C ASP A 122 19.34 10.23 -6.23
N LEU A 123 19.88 10.90 -5.21
CA LEU A 123 19.18 11.45 -4.03
C LEU A 123 18.07 12.46 -4.36
N LEU A 124 17.88 12.77 -5.64
CA LEU A 124 16.92 13.74 -6.20
C LEU A 124 15.64 13.09 -6.74
N SER A 125 15.55 11.76 -6.77
CA SER A 125 14.39 11.05 -7.32
C SER A 125 13.29 10.94 -6.27
N ARG A 126 12.09 11.48 -6.56
CA ARG A 126 10.89 11.18 -5.78
C ARG A 126 10.76 9.64 -5.65
N PRO A 127 10.59 9.09 -4.44
CA PRO A 127 10.41 7.64 -4.28
C PRO A 127 9.21 7.16 -5.13
N PRO A 128 9.20 5.87 -5.53
CA PRO A 128 8.13 5.31 -6.35
C PRO A 128 6.74 5.60 -5.77
N PRO A 129 5.69 5.70 -6.61
CA PRO A 129 4.32 5.89 -6.14
C PRO A 129 3.94 4.84 -5.09
N LEU A 130 3.05 5.21 -4.15
CA LEU A 130 2.67 4.33 -3.02
C LEU A 130 2.23 2.95 -3.52
N LYS A 131 1.49 2.91 -4.63
CA LYS A 131 1.05 1.69 -5.28
C LYS A 131 2.21 0.73 -5.57
N GLN A 132 3.31 1.22 -6.14
CA GLN A 132 4.45 0.40 -6.52
C GLN A 132 5.16 -0.13 -5.28
N LEU A 133 5.34 0.71 -4.25
CA LEU A 133 5.90 0.24 -2.99
C LEU A 133 5.00 -0.85 -2.36
N LEU A 134 3.68 -0.66 -2.39
CA LEU A 134 2.75 -1.62 -1.81
C LEU A 134 2.68 -2.97 -2.57
N GLN A 135 3.22 -3.06 -3.79
CA GLN A 135 3.35 -4.31 -4.54
C GLN A 135 4.53 -5.18 -4.05
N ASP A 136 5.53 -4.58 -3.38
CA ASP A 136 6.70 -5.28 -2.87
C ASP A 136 6.71 -5.35 -1.34
N GLU A 137 6.69 -6.58 -0.81
CA GLU A 137 6.66 -6.85 0.63
C GLU A 137 7.92 -6.39 1.38
N HIS A 138 9.05 -6.22 0.69
CA HIS A 138 10.30 -5.75 1.30
C HIS A 138 10.22 -4.27 1.71
N THR A 139 9.42 -3.46 1.01
CA THR A 139 9.26 -2.03 1.31
C THR A 139 8.42 -1.78 2.56
N TYR A 140 7.62 -2.76 3.01
CA TYR A 140 6.61 -2.55 4.04
C TYR A 140 7.20 -2.11 5.38
N LYS A 141 8.35 -2.67 5.75
CA LYS A 141 9.05 -2.28 7.00
C LYS A 141 9.44 -0.80 6.98
N HIS A 142 9.93 -0.30 5.85
CA HIS A 142 10.33 1.09 5.66
C HIS A 142 9.13 2.03 5.69
N ILE A 143 8.06 1.68 4.97
CA ILE A 143 6.79 2.44 5.00
C ILE A 143 6.23 2.51 6.42
N TYR A 144 6.20 1.38 7.13
CA TYR A 144 5.71 1.34 8.51
C TYR A 144 6.55 2.22 9.43
N LYS A 145 7.88 2.12 9.36
CA LYS A 145 8.80 2.96 10.16
C LYS A 145 8.53 4.45 9.89
N TYR A 146 8.40 4.84 8.62
CA TYR A 146 8.07 6.21 8.25
C TYR A 146 6.73 6.66 8.87
N ILE A 147 5.68 5.85 8.76
CA ILE A 147 4.35 6.18 9.31
C ILE A 147 4.42 6.34 10.83
N LYS A 148 5.12 5.46 11.55
CA LYS A 148 5.26 5.55 13.00
C LYS A 148 5.98 6.83 13.45
N ASN A 149 6.95 7.30 12.67
CA ASN A 149 7.72 8.50 12.99
C ASN A 149 7.00 9.81 12.63
N THR A 150 6.11 9.78 11.63
CA THR A 150 5.46 10.99 11.10
C THR A 150 4.04 11.18 11.62
N ILE A 151 3.12 10.34 11.17
CA ILE A 151 1.67 10.47 11.39
C ILE A 151 1.13 9.55 12.49
N LYS A 152 1.95 8.61 12.96
CA LYS A 152 1.71 7.63 14.05
C LYS A 152 0.60 6.61 13.78
N THR A 153 -0.44 7.00 13.04
CA THR A 153 -1.60 6.19 12.67
C THR A 153 -2.11 6.57 11.29
N ILE A 154 -2.61 5.57 10.55
CA ILE A 154 -3.36 5.73 9.29
C ILE A 154 -4.63 4.90 9.36
#